data_AF-D7NA99-F1
#
_entry.id   AF-D7NA99-F1
#
_cell.length_a   1.000
_cell.length_b   1.000
_cell.length_c   1.000
_cell.angle_alpha   90.00
_cell.angle_beta   90.00
_cell.angle_gamma   90.00
#
_symmetry.space_group_name_H-M   'P 1'
#
loop_
_entity.id
_entity.type
_entity.pdbx_description
1 polymer ?
#
loop_
_entity_poly.entity_id
_entity_poly.type
_entity_poly.pdbx_seq_one_letter_code
_entity_poly.pdbx_strand_id
1 'polypeptide(L)'
;MEKLTALYVQYKGEKPATIEKMPGAGSNRQYYRFIGDDGESVIGVVGTSRDENHAFIYLDRHFMLRQLPVPHVLAVSEDELRYLQTDLGHTSLFDAIQGGREAGGRYNQNEQQLLIRTIRALPNFQIRGARGLDWNNCYPQPEFNEESVLFDLNYFKYCFLKATGLDFHELKLEANFHMFAKDLAAEVGDSFLYRDFQARNIMLDNEGNPYFIDFQGGRKGPFYYDLASFLWQASAKYSFKLRRKLVYEYYDALKQYTEVPSVRHFVSRLSLFVLFRLLQVLGAYGFRGYFERKKHFLDSIPPAMDNLRELLKMNSELFPYPYMMNMLRRLTELPQFAQIEKSAVSRSDGYKTSDSKVYEAHPQDGPATFSKYDGSGPLVVRVNSFSYRKGIPEDPSGNGGGYVFDCRSTHNPGRYEPYKKLTGLDEPVIRFLEDDGEILTFLESVYKLADHHVARYMQRGFTNLMFSFGCTGGQHRSVYSAQHLAEHIHDKFGIEVRIRHREQGIEQVLEARK
;
A
#
# COMPACT_ATOMS: atom_id res chain seq x y z
N MET A 1 -28.97 28.74 21.25
CA MET A 1 -28.30 29.71 20.38
C MET A 1 -27.96 30.99 21.13
N GLU A 2 -28.94 31.65 21.77
CA GLU A 2 -28.76 32.91 22.52
C GLU A 2 -27.55 32.94 23.46
N LYS A 3 -27.38 31.91 24.32
CA LYS A 3 -26.22 31.81 25.23
C LYS A 3 -24.87 31.77 24.51
N LEU A 4 -24.79 31.15 23.33
CA LEU A 4 -23.56 31.10 22.53
C LEU A 4 -23.27 32.46 21.89
N THR A 5 -24.30 33.14 21.39
CA THR A 5 -24.18 34.51 20.88
C THR A 5 -23.78 35.49 21.99
N ALA A 6 -24.30 35.33 23.20
CA ALA A 6 -23.89 36.14 24.35
C ALA A 6 -22.41 35.92 24.68
N LEU A 7 -21.91 34.68 24.64
CA LEU A 7 -20.49 34.38 24.82
C LEU A 7 -19.63 35.02 23.73
N TYR A 8 -20.08 35.02 22.46
CA TYR A 8 -19.41 35.74 21.37
C TYR A 8 -19.32 37.24 21.64
N VAL A 9 -20.44 37.87 22.00
CA VAL A 9 -20.47 39.32 22.30
C VAL A 9 -19.57 39.66 23.49
N GLN A 10 -19.54 38.81 24.51
CA GLN A 10 -18.64 38.99 25.65
C GLN A 10 -17.16 38.92 25.24
N TYR A 11 -16.82 38.05 24.30
CA TYR A 11 -15.44 37.86 23.82
C TYR A 11 -15.00 38.94 22.82
N LYS A 12 -15.79 39.22 21.79
CA LYS A 12 -15.46 40.16 20.70
C LYS A 12 -15.85 41.62 21.02
N GLY A 13 -16.75 41.84 21.98
CA GLY A 13 -17.28 43.18 22.32
C GLY A 13 -18.42 43.68 21.42
N GLU A 14 -18.75 42.93 20.38
CA GLU A 14 -19.76 43.28 19.38
C GLU A 14 -20.58 42.07 18.92
N LYS A 15 -21.67 42.31 18.20
CA LYS A 15 -22.50 41.25 17.63
C LYS A 15 -21.87 40.73 16.32
N PRO A 16 -22.03 39.44 16.00
CA PRO A 16 -21.58 38.93 14.71
C PRO A 16 -22.44 39.51 13.58
N ALA A 17 -21.82 39.78 12.44
CA ALA A 17 -22.51 40.13 11.20
C ALA A 17 -23.36 38.96 10.70
N THR A 18 -22.77 37.76 10.69
CA THR A 18 -23.41 36.52 10.23
C THR A 18 -23.11 35.35 11.17
N ILE A 19 -24.09 34.46 11.35
CA ILE A 19 -23.92 33.19 12.05
C ILE A 19 -24.36 32.06 11.13
N GLU A 20 -23.43 31.17 10.78
CA GLU A 20 -23.67 30.04 9.89
C GLU A 20 -23.58 28.73 10.67
N LYS A 21 -24.60 27.87 10.56
CA LYS A 21 -24.54 26.54 11.15
C LYS A 21 -23.73 25.62 10.25
N MET A 22 -22.70 24.99 10.81
CA MET A 22 -21.87 24.04 10.07
C MET A 22 -22.54 22.66 9.99
N PRO A 23 -22.35 21.91 8.89
CA PRO A 23 -22.84 20.54 8.77
C PRO A 23 -22.31 19.66 9.92
N GLY A 24 -23.18 18.85 10.52
CA GLY A 24 -22.78 17.92 11.58
C GLY A 24 -21.98 16.74 11.03
N ALA A 25 -20.77 16.52 11.54
CA ALA A 25 -19.87 15.42 11.12
C ALA A 25 -20.07 14.12 11.95
N GLY A 26 -21.29 13.86 12.44
CA GLY A 26 -21.62 12.65 13.21
C GLY A 26 -21.47 12.74 14.73
N SER A 27 -21.04 13.90 15.26
CA SER A 27 -21.11 14.23 16.69
C SER A 27 -22.46 14.84 17.05
N ASN A 28 -22.90 14.67 18.30
CA ASN A 28 -24.06 15.38 18.85
C ASN A 28 -23.77 16.87 19.11
N ARG A 29 -22.50 17.29 19.01
CA ARG A 29 -22.07 18.69 19.12
C ARG A 29 -22.57 19.51 17.92
N GLN A 30 -22.91 20.77 18.17
CA GLN A 30 -23.31 21.70 17.13
C GLN A 30 -22.23 22.76 16.97
N TYR A 31 -21.80 22.97 15.73
CA TYR A 31 -20.78 23.94 15.36
C TYR A 31 -21.40 25.08 14.57
N TYR A 32 -20.99 26.30 14.90
CA TYR A 32 -21.47 27.53 14.29
C TYR A 32 -20.28 28.41 13.94
N ARG A 33 -20.22 28.91 12.72
CA ARG A 33 -19.25 29.93 12.33
C ARG A 33 -19.85 31.30 12.57
N PHE A 34 -19.17 32.10 13.38
CA PHE A 34 -19.50 33.51 13.60
C PHE A 34 -18.55 34.35 12.76
N ILE A 35 -19.09 35.32 12.01
CA ILE A 35 -18.33 36.23 11.16
C ILE A 35 -18.56 37.64 11.66
N GLY A 36 -17.49 38.37 11.98
CA GLY A 36 -17.52 39.78 12.38
C GLY A 36 -17.69 40.72 11.19
N ASP A 37 -17.95 42.00 11.46
CA ASP A 37 -18.01 43.04 10.41
C ASP A 37 -16.63 43.29 9.77
N ASP A 38 -15.55 42.94 10.48
CA ASP A 38 -14.17 42.94 10.00
C ASP A 38 -13.84 41.76 9.05
N GLY A 39 -14.76 40.81 8.89
CA GLY A 39 -14.57 39.59 8.12
C GLY A 39 -13.80 38.48 8.85
N GLU A 40 -13.37 38.69 10.10
CA GLU A 40 -12.76 37.63 10.91
C GLU A 40 -13.82 36.62 11.34
N SER A 41 -13.43 35.35 11.41
CA SER A 41 -14.33 34.27 11.84
C SER A 41 -13.82 33.49 13.04
N VAL A 42 -14.77 33.03 13.86
CA VAL A 42 -14.54 32.11 14.99
C VAL A 42 -15.57 31.00 14.96
N ILE A 43 -15.23 29.85 15.52
CA ILE A 43 -16.14 28.71 15.64
C ILE A 43 -16.71 28.66 17.05
N GLY A 44 -18.03 28.81 17.15
CA GLY A 44 -18.78 28.55 18.36
C GLY A 44 -19.27 27.11 18.43
N VAL A 45 -19.09 26.49 19.60
CA VAL A 45 -19.45 25.10 19.84
C VAL A 45 -20.52 25.01 20.92
N VAL A 46 -21.53 24.18 20.69
CA VAL A 46 -22.51 23.76 21.70
C VAL A 46 -22.34 22.26 21.94
N GLY A 47 -21.83 21.91 23.12
CA GLY A 47 -21.65 20.53 23.55
C GLY A 47 -22.90 19.92 24.19
N THR A 48 -22.87 18.60 24.36
CA THR A 48 -23.93 17.82 25.04
C THR A 48 -23.45 17.17 26.34
N SER A 49 -22.14 17.12 26.56
CA SER A 49 -21.50 16.60 27.77
C SER A 49 -20.53 17.63 28.31
N ARG A 50 -20.67 17.96 29.60
CA ARG A 50 -19.76 18.86 30.30
C ARG A 50 -18.36 18.23 30.38
N ASP A 51 -18.26 16.96 30.78
CA ASP A 51 -16.98 16.30 31.00
C ASP A 51 -16.16 16.17 29.70
N GLU A 52 -16.84 15.89 28.58
CA GLU A 52 -16.19 15.82 27.27
C GLU A 52 -15.70 17.20 26.80
N ASN A 53 -16.45 18.26 27.10
CA ASN A 53 -16.04 19.64 26.80
C ASN A 53 -14.88 20.08 27.71
N HIS A 54 -14.94 19.74 28.99
CA HIS A 54 -13.87 20.00 29.93
C HIS A 54 -12.56 19.35 29.46
N ALA A 55 -12.60 18.08 29.04
CA ALA A 55 -11.47 17.38 28.45
C ALA A 55 -10.93 18.09 27.20
N PHE A 56 -11.81 18.52 26.29
CA PHE A 56 -11.40 19.30 25.11
C PHE A 56 -10.67 20.58 25.50
N ILE A 57 -11.27 21.40 26.37
CA ILE A 57 -10.74 22.71 26.80
C ILE A 57 -9.40 22.54 27.53
N TYR A 58 -9.30 21.52 28.38
CA TYR A 58 -8.05 21.19 29.07
C TYR A 58 -6.95 20.81 28.08
N LEU A 59 -7.23 19.86 27.18
CA LEU A 59 -6.26 19.37 26.20
C LEU A 59 -5.83 20.47 25.24
N ASP A 60 -6.77 21.30 24.79
CA ASP A 60 -6.50 22.48 23.95
C ASP A 60 -5.49 23.42 24.61
N ARG A 61 -5.76 23.87 25.85
CA ARG A 61 -4.85 24.73 26.61
C ARG A 61 -3.49 24.09 26.82
N HIS A 62 -3.46 22.80 27.13
CA HIS A 62 -2.20 22.04 27.30
C HIS A 62 -1.40 21.99 25.98
N PHE A 63 -2.06 21.71 24.86
CA PHE A 63 -1.43 21.65 23.54
C PHE A 63 -0.97 23.02 23.04
N MET A 64 -1.69 24.09 23.38
CA MET A 64 -1.26 25.47 23.13
C MET A 64 0.05 25.80 23.86
N LEU A 65 0.18 25.44 25.14
CA LEU A 65 1.43 25.61 25.90
C LEU A 65 2.60 24.83 25.27
N ARG A 66 2.29 23.74 24.56
CA ARG A 66 3.25 22.93 23.79
C ARG A 66 3.42 23.38 22.34
N GLN A 67 2.80 24.49 21.91
CA GLN A 67 2.84 25.02 20.55
C GLN A 67 2.52 23.94 19.50
N LEU A 68 1.47 23.15 19.77
CA LEU A 68 0.98 22.16 18.82
C LEU A 68 -0.11 22.78 17.92
N PRO A 69 -0.23 22.34 16.65
CA PRO A 69 -1.19 22.89 15.70
C PRO A 69 -2.59 22.37 15.99
N VAL A 70 -3.27 22.98 16.95
CA VAL A 70 -4.66 22.76 17.32
C VAL A 70 -5.46 24.04 17.10
N PRO A 71 -6.82 24.01 17.04
CA PRO A 71 -7.59 25.22 17.30
C PRO A 71 -7.21 25.79 18.68
N HIS A 72 -7.54 27.05 18.92
CA HIS A 72 -7.32 27.66 20.23
C HIS A 72 -8.66 28.02 20.83
N VAL A 73 -8.94 27.58 22.05
CA VAL A 73 -10.13 28.01 22.80
C VAL A 73 -9.97 29.48 23.21
N LEU A 74 -10.92 30.30 22.77
CA LEU A 74 -10.93 31.75 22.93
C LEU A 74 -11.78 32.20 24.13
N ALA A 75 -12.91 31.54 24.33
CA ALA A 75 -13.84 31.84 25.43
C ALA A 75 -14.63 30.58 25.80
N VAL A 76 -15.03 30.46 27.07
CA VAL A 76 -15.77 29.30 27.61
C VAL A 76 -16.90 29.82 28.47
N SER A 77 -18.10 29.26 28.35
CA SER A 77 -19.22 29.58 29.24
C SER A 77 -19.01 28.98 30.63
N GLU A 78 -19.60 29.57 31.66
CA GLU A 78 -19.47 29.09 33.06
C GLU A 78 -19.90 27.62 33.24
N ASP A 79 -20.88 27.15 32.47
CA ASP A 79 -21.35 25.76 32.49
C ASP A 79 -20.47 24.78 31.69
N GLU A 80 -19.42 25.27 31.01
CA GLU A 80 -18.54 24.56 30.07
C GLU A 80 -19.28 23.85 28.92
N LEU A 81 -20.58 24.11 28.73
CA LEU A 81 -21.36 23.51 27.64
C LEU A 81 -21.17 24.25 26.31
N ARG A 82 -20.56 25.43 26.35
CA ARG A 82 -20.28 26.27 25.17
C ARG A 82 -18.88 26.84 25.24
N TYR A 83 -18.25 26.93 24.09
CA TYR A 83 -16.97 27.62 23.95
C TYR A 83 -16.84 28.19 22.54
N LEU A 84 -15.95 29.16 22.41
CA LEU A 84 -15.48 29.70 21.13
C LEU A 84 -14.06 29.20 20.90
N GLN A 85 -13.74 28.90 19.65
CA GLN A 85 -12.39 28.54 19.23
C GLN A 85 -12.02 29.23 17.91
N THR A 86 -10.74 29.25 17.58
CA THR A 86 -10.26 29.75 16.29
C THR A 86 -10.85 28.96 15.12
N ASP A 87 -11.05 29.66 14.01
CA ASP A 87 -11.49 29.05 12.75
C ASP A 87 -10.28 28.60 11.93
N LEU A 88 -10.20 27.30 11.66
CA LEU A 88 -9.11 26.68 10.89
C LEU A 88 -9.42 26.61 9.39
N GLY A 89 -10.49 27.27 8.93
CA GLY A 89 -10.90 27.29 7.52
C GLY A 89 -11.83 26.13 7.17
N HIS A 90 -11.81 25.72 5.91
CA HIS A 90 -12.79 24.76 5.36
C HIS A 90 -12.18 23.47 4.81
N THR A 91 -10.87 23.44 4.60
CA THR A 91 -10.23 22.34 3.88
C THR A 91 -9.76 21.29 4.86
N SER A 92 -10.49 20.18 4.94
CA SER A 92 -10.02 18.99 5.63
C SER A 92 -9.00 18.23 4.76
N LEU A 93 -8.09 17.48 5.40
CA LEU A 93 -7.20 16.55 4.69
C LEU A 93 -8.02 15.51 3.93
N PHE A 94 -9.15 15.07 4.47
CA PHE A 94 -10.06 14.17 3.79
C PHE A 94 -10.48 14.75 2.43
N ASP A 95 -10.92 15.99 2.37
CA ASP A 95 -11.34 16.62 1.11
C ASP A 95 -10.13 16.84 0.18
N ALA A 96 -9.00 17.29 0.72
CA ALA A 96 -7.79 17.57 -0.05
C ALA A 96 -7.17 16.35 -0.75
N ILE A 97 -7.44 15.13 -0.25
CA ILE A 97 -6.96 13.85 -0.84
C ILE A 97 -8.07 13.02 -1.49
N GLN A 98 -9.22 13.65 -1.78
CA GLN A 98 -10.39 12.96 -2.35
C GLN A 98 -10.08 12.28 -3.69
N GLY A 99 -9.28 12.91 -4.54
CA GLY A 99 -8.93 12.40 -5.86
C GLY A 99 -8.32 10.99 -5.81
N GLY A 100 -7.42 10.74 -4.87
CA GLY A 100 -6.81 9.42 -4.67
C GLY A 100 -7.81 8.33 -4.27
N ARG A 101 -8.82 8.67 -3.44
CA ARG A 101 -9.88 7.73 -3.03
C ARG A 101 -10.81 7.39 -4.18
N GLU A 102 -11.19 8.40 -4.96
CA GLU A 102 -12.05 8.27 -6.13
C GLU A 102 -11.34 7.50 -7.25
N ALA A 103 -10.04 7.71 -7.41
CA ALA A 103 -9.18 6.96 -8.32
C ALA A 103 -8.80 5.55 -7.81
N GLY A 104 -9.58 4.97 -6.88
CA GLY A 104 -9.40 3.60 -6.41
C GLY A 104 -8.15 3.36 -5.57
N GLY A 105 -7.64 4.38 -4.87
CA GLY A 105 -6.42 4.31 -4.07
C GLY A 105 -5.15 4.79 -4.78
N ARG A 106 -5.28 5.40 -5.96
CA ARG A 106 -4.17 5.98 -6.73
C ARG A 106 -3.98 7.46 -6.37
N TYR A 107 -3.33 7.69 -5.25
CA TYR A 107 -2.98 9.03 -4.76
C TYR A 107 -1.86 9.65 -5.61
N ASN A 108 -2.06 10.89 -6.06
CA ASN A 108 -1.06 11.65 -6.79
C ASN A 108 0.08 12.13 -5.87
N GLN A 109 1.11 12.76 -6.44
CA GLN A 109 2.28 13.19 -5.64
C GLN A 109 1.91 14.21 -4.57
N ASN A 110 1.07 15.19 -4.87
CA ASN A 110 0.65 16.22 -3.92
C ASN A 110 -0.12 15.62 -2.74
N GLU A 111 -1.09 14.76 -3.02
CA GLU A 111 -1.87 14.07 -1.98
C GLU A 111 -0.99 13.19 -1.09
N GLN A 112 -0.02 12.48 -1.69
CA GLN A 112 0.96 11.72 -0.93
C GLN A 112 1.82 12.62 -0.04
N GLN A 113 2.19 13.83 -0.48
CA GLN A 113 2.94 14.77 0.36
C GLN A 113 2.11 15.26 1.54
N LEU A 114 0.82 15.56 1.35
CA LEU A 114 -0.08 15.92 2.44
C LEU A 114 -0.17 14.79 3.48
N LEU A 115 -0.35 13.55 3.03
CA LEU A 115 -0.34 12.37 3.91
C LEU A 115 0.97 12.20 4.68
N ILE A 116 2.11 12.44 4.02
CA ILE A 116 3.44 12.35 4.64
C ILE A 116 3.60 13.46 5.70
N ARG A 117 3.23 14.70 5.39
CA ARG A 117 3.29 15.81 6.36
C ARG A 117 2.44 15.50 7.60
N THR A 118 1.20 15.04 7.40
CA THR A 118 0.30 14.67 8.50
C THR A 118 0.86 13.53 9.35
N ILE A 119 1.35 12.45 8.74
CA ILE A 119 1.86 11.30 9.50
C ILE A 119 3.16 11.62 10.24
N ARG A 120 4.02 12.48 9.68
CA ARG A 120 5.26 12.93 10.33
C ARG A 120 5.02 13.92 11.48
N ALA A 121 3.88 14.62 11.48
CA ALA A 121 3.49 15.52 12.57
C ALA A 121 2.90 14.77 13.79
N LEU A 122 2.37 13.55 13.59
CA LEU A 122 1.71 12.78 14.65
C LEU A 122 2.64 12.47 15.86
N PRO A 123 3.90 12.02 15.70
CA PRO A 123 4.79 11.78 16.85
C PRO A 123 5.00 13.00 17.76
N ASN A 124 4.95 14.21 17.21
CA ASN A 124 5.06 15.43 18.00
C ASN A 124 3.89 15.54 19.00
N PHE A 125 2.66 15.28 18.54
CA PHE A 125 1.49 15.22 19.42
C PHE A 125 1.63 14.10 20.45
N GLN A 126 1.98 12.90 19.99
CA GLN A 126 1.98 11.72 20.84
C GLN A 126 3.04 11.79 21.93
N ILE A 127 4.22 12.34 21.66
CA ILE A 127 5.32 12.37 22.63
C ILE A 127 5.49 13.74 23.29
N ARG A 128 5.59 14.83 22.51
CA ARG A 128 5.76 16.17 23.09
C ARG A 128 4.47 16.66 23.73
N GLY A 129 3.32 16.37 23.12
CA GLY A 129 2.00 16.71 23.66
C GLY A 129 1.68 15.97 24.97
N ALA A 130 2.21 14.77 25.18
CA ALA A 130 1.98 14.03 26.41
C ALA A 130 2.77 14.55 27.63
N ARG A 131 3.88 15.27 27.40
CA ARG A 131 4.75 15.73 28.49
C ARG A 131 3.98 16.63 29.45
N GLY A 132 3.96 16.27 30.73
CA GLY A 132 3.31 17.05 31.80
C GLY A 132 1.79 17.15 31.69
N LEU A 133 1.15 16.28 30.91
CA LEU A 133 -0.30 16.20 30.81
C LEU A 133 -0.85 15.50 32.05
N ASP A 134 -1.86 16.08 32.70
CA ASP A 134 -2.62 15.47 33.79
C ASP A 134 -3.77 14.65 33.22
N TRP A 135 -3.54 13.35 33.13
CA TRP A 135 -4.44 12.37 32.52
C TRP A 135 -5.82 12.30 33.19
N ASN A 136 -5.98 12.79 34.42
CA ASN A 136 -7.28 12.80 35.10
C ASN A 136 -8.30 13.72 34.42
N ASN A 137 -7.84 14.65 33.57
CA ASN A 137 -8.71 15.52 32.78
C ASN A 137 -9.14 14.87 31.44
N CYS A 138 -8.65 13.67 31.12
CA CYS A 138 -9.05 12.94 29.91
C CYS A 138 -10.39 12.22 30.11
N TYR A 139 -11.22 12.21 29.06
CA TYR A 139 -12.55 11.61 29.07
C TYR A 139 -12.70 10.56 27.95
N PRO A 140 -13.44 9.45 28.15
CA PRO A 140 -14.14 9.03 29.37
C PRO A 140 -13.24 8.40 30.45
N GLN A 141 -11.95 8.21 30.16
CA GLN A 141 -11.01 7.57 31.08
C GLN A 141 -9.59 8.11 30.83
N PRO A 142 -8.72 8.09 31.85
CA PRO A 142 -7.38 8.68 31.78
C PRO A 142 -6.41 7.91 30.89
N GLU A 143 -6.61 6.60 30.74
CA GLU A 143 -5.64 5.72 30.08
C GLU A 143 -6.27 4.60 29.27
N PHE A 144 -5.49 4.05 28.35
CA PHE A 144 -5.77 2.84 27.60
C PHE A 144 -5.42 1.63 28.48
N ASN A 145 -6.44 0.83 28.82
CA ASN A 145 -6.29 -0.30 29.73
C ASN A 145 -7.03 -1.55 29.21
N GLU A 146 -6.80 -2.68 29.87
CA GLU A 146 -7.39 -3.97 29.48
C GLU A 146 -8.92 -3.91 29.40
N GLU A 147 -9.58 -3.26 30.37
CA GLU A 147 -11.04 -3.14 30.42
C GLU A 147 -11.59 -2.44 29.17
N SER A 148 -11.00 -1.33 28.77
CA SER A 148 -11.42 -0.61 27.57
C SER A 148 -11.19 -1.39 26.28
N VAL A 149 -10.12 -2.19 26.21
CA VAL A 149 -9.89 -3.11 25.10
C VAL A 149 -10.96 -4.20 25.07
N LEU A 150 -11.31 -4.76 26.23
CA LEU A 150 -12.34 -5.79 26.33
C LEU A 150 -13.72 -5.25 25.96
N PHE A 151 -14.08 -4.01 26.29
CA PHE A 151 -15.32 -3.40 25.82
C PHE A 151 -15.39 -3.36 24.30
N ASP A 152 -14.31 -2.94 23.66
CA ASP A 152 -14.17 -2.86 22.21
C ASP A 152 -14.22 -4.25 21.53
N LEU A 153 -13.56 -5.26 22.11
CA LEU A 153 -13.60 -6.65 21.62
C LEU A 153 -14.96 -7.31 21.84
N ASN A 154 -15.62 -7.02 22.96
CA ASN A 154 -16.98 -7.48 23.22
C ASN A 154 -17.99 -6.83 22.27
N TYR A 155 -17.80 -5.55 21.94
CA TYR A 155 -18.60 -4.87 20.94
C TYR A 155 -18.48 -5.55 19.57
N PHE A 156 -17.28 -5.96 19.14
CA PHE A 156 -17.10 -6.82 17.97
C PHE A 156 -17.85 -8.15 18.09
N LYS A 157 -17.67 -8.87 19.21
CA LYS A 157 -18.29 -10.18 19.45
C LYS A 157 -19.81 -10.12 19.33
N TYR A 158 -20.45 -9.18 20.02
CA TYR A 158 -21.91 -9.12 20.12
C TYR A 158 -22.56 -8.40 18.93
N CYS A 159 -21.97 -7.31 18.43
CA CYS A 159 -22.60 -6.50 17.39
C CYS A 159 -22.25 -6.94 15.97
N PHE A 160 -21.16 -7.70 15.78
CA PHE A 160 -20.77 -8.18 14.46
C PHE A 160 -20.72 -9.70 14.40
N LEU A 161 -19.83 -10.34 15.18
CA LEU A 161 -19.55 -11.78 15.05
C LEU A 161 -20.80 -12.64 15.27
N LYS A 162 -21.55 -12.43 16.36
CA LYS A 162 -22.80 -13.19 16.61
C LYS A 162 -23.84 -12.99 15.51
N ALA A 163 -23.92 -11.79 14.94
CA ALA A 163 -24.87 -11.49 13.87
C ALA A 163 -24.56 -12.24 12.56
N THR A 164 -23.33 -12.75 12.39
CA THR A 164 -22.94 -13.51 11.19
C THR A 164 -23.48 -14.94 11.17
N GLY A 165 -23.91 -15.48 12.31
CA GLY A 165 -24.31 -16.88 12.46
C GLY A 165 -23.16 -17.89 12.51
N LEU A 166 -21.90 -17.43 12.53
CA LEU A 166 -20.74 -18.33 12.69
C LEU A 166 -20.79 -19.01 14.07
N ASP A 167 -20.69 -20.34 14.10
CA ASP A 167 -20.55 -21.08 15.34
C ASP A 167 -19.14 -20.94 15.94
N PHE A 168 -19.07 -20.55 17.22
CA PHE A 168 -17.82 -20.44 17.97
C PHE A 168 -18.04 -20.68 19.47
N HIS A 169 -17.07 -21.31 20.10
CA HIS A 169 -16.94 -21.48 21.54
C HIS A 169 -16.61 -20.15 22.24
N GLU A 170 -17.59 -19.56 22.93
CA GLU A 170 -17.47 -18.24 23.57
C GLU A 170 -16.35 -18.17 24.61
N LEU A 171 -16.26 -19.14 25.53
CA LEU A 171 -15.23 -19.11 26.59
C LEU A 171 -13.79 -19.15 26.05
N LYS A 172 -13.54 -19.89 24.95
CA LYS A 172 -12.21 -19.94 24.31
C LYS A 172 -11.87 -18.61 23.62
N LEU A 173 -12.87 -17.96 23.03
CA LEU A 173 -12.69 -16.63 22.46
C LEU A 173 -12.39 -15.60 23.55
N GLU A 174 -13.14 -15.63 24.65
CA GLU A 174 -12.97 -14.70 25.77
C GLU A 174 -11.57 -14.83 26.38
N ALA A 175 -11.08 -16.07 26.58
CA ALA A 175 -9.72 -16.30 27.04
C ALA A 175 -8.68 -15.65 26.10
N ASN A 176 -8.86 -15.76 24.78
CA ASN A 176 -7.98 -15.11 23.80
C ASN A 176 -8.15 -13.57 23.79
N PHE A 177 -9.34 -13.04 24.06
CA PHE A 177 -9.55 -11.60 24.23
C PHE A 177 -8.82 -11.05 25.45
N HIS A 178 -8.86 -11.74 26.58
CA HIS A 178 -8.09 -11.35 27.77
C HIS A 178 -6.58 -11.37 27.51
N MET A 179 -6.06 -12.42 26.85
CA MET A 179 -4.65 -12.46 26.45
C MET A 179 -4.27 -11.29 25.54
N PHE A 180 -5.11 -11.01 24.54
CA PHE A 180 -4.87 -9.93 23.59
C PHE A 180 -4.96 -8.54 24.26
N ALA A 181 -5.93 -8.34 25.14
CA ALA A 181 -6.09 -7.11 25.91
C ALA A 181 -4.87 -6.83 26.78
N LYS A 182 -4.38 -7.85 27.49
CA LYS A 182 -3.15 -7.76 28.27
C LYS A 182 -1.94 -7.39 27.41
N ASP A 183 -1.77 -8.03 26.25
CA ASP A 183 -0.64 -7.75 25.36
C ASP A 183 -0.69 -6.33 24.75
N LEU A 184 -1.88 -5.80 24.50
CA LEU A 184 -2.07 -4.42 24.01
C LEU A 184 -1.85 -3.38 25.12
N ALA A 185 -2.29 -3.68 26.35
CA ALA A 185 -2.15 -2.79 27.51
C ALA A 185 -0.77 -2.85 28.16
N ALA A 186 0.04 -3.87 27.88
CA ALA A 186 1.40 -4.00 28.38
C ALA A 186 2.36 -2.88 27.90
N GLU A 187 1.95 -2.08 26.91
CA GLU A 187 2.76 -0.97 26.41
C GLU A 187 2.69 0.23 27.37
N VAL A 188 3.64 0.27 28.31
CA VAL A 188 3.74 1.36 29.29
C VAL A 188 4.50 2.54 28.69
N GLY A 189 3.81 3.34 27.87
CA GLY A 189 4.33 4.59 27.33
C GLY A 189 3.57 5.82 27.84
N ASP A 190 4.28 6.88 28.21
CA ASP A 190 3.70 8.21 28.45
C ASP A 190 3.44 8.92 27.12
N SER A 191 2.70 8.27 26.21
CA SER A 191 2.28 8.86 24.95
C SER A 191 0.80 9.22 24.96
N PHE A 192 0.47 10.30 24.27
CA PHE A 192 -0.89 10.73 24.03
C PHE A 192 -1.47 9.90 22.89
N LEU A 193 -2.47 9.10 23.21
CA LEU A 193 -3.29 8.34 22.28
C LEU A 193 -4.44 9.22 21.80
N TYR A 194 -4.46 9.59 20.52
CA TYR A 194 -5.48 10.47 19.93
C TYR A 194 -6.85 9.79 19.81
N ARG A 195 -6.88 8.47 19.58
CA ARG A 195 -8.07 7.60 19.46
C ARG A 195 -8.94 7.80 18.21
N ASP A 196 -9.15 9.03 17.75
CA ASP A 196 -9.84 9.33 16.48
C ASP A 196 -8.95 10.05 15.46
N PHE A 197 -7.69 9.61 15.35
CA PHE A 197 -6.75 10.15 14.36
C PHE A 197 -7.10 9.70 12.95
N GLN A 198 -7.81 10.56 12.21
CA GLN A 198 -8.37 10.26 10.88
C GLN A 198 -8.31 11.49 9.97
N ALA A 199 -8.25 11.30 8.65
CA ALA A 199 -8.09 12.41 7.71
C ALA A 199 -9.20 13.49 7.78
N ARG A 200 -10.42 13.15 8.21
CA ARG A 200 -11.50 14.14 8.40
C ARG A 200 -11.30 15.05 9.61
N ASN A 201 -10.47 14.62 10.56
CA ASN A 201 -10.17 15.35 11.80
C ASN A 201 -8.84 16.11 11.69
N ILE A 202 -8.40 16.37 10.46
CA ILE A 202 -7.20 17.14 10.14
C ILE A 202 -7.61 18.27 9.20
N MET A 203 -7.41 19.51 9.63
CA MET A 203 -7.60 20.71 8.83
C MET A 203 -6.26 21.10 8.18
N LEU A 204 -6.30 21.74 7.02
CA LEU A 204 -5.12 22.23 6.33
C LEU A 204 -5.18 23.76 6.24
N ASP A 205 -4.06 24.40 6.57
CA ASP A 205 -3.88 25.81 6.22
C ASP A 205 -3.58 26.00 4.73
N ASN A 206 -3.42 27.25 4.29
CA ASN A 206 -3.16 27.60 2.89
C ASN A 206 -1.81 27.04 2.36
N GLU A 207 -0.89 26.68 3.24
CA GLU A 207 0.41 26.09 2.90
C GLU A 207 0.38 24.55 2.91
N GLY A 208 -0.75 23.96 3.32
CA GLY A 208 -0.93 22.52 3.47
C GLY A 208 -0.30 21.97 4.75
N ASN A 209 -0.15 22.78 5.79
CA ASN A 209 0.26 22.31 7.11
C ASN A 209 -0.95 21.77 7.89
N PRO A 210 -0.80 20.63 8.61
CA PRO A 210 -1.91 20.00 9.31
C PRO A 210 -2.19 20.64 10.68
N TYR A 211 -3.47 20.92 10.92
CA TYR A 211 -4.04 21.24 12.24
C TYR A 211 -4.99 20.13 12.68
N PHE A 212 -4.97 19.81 13.97
CA PHE A 212 -5.58 18.60 14.51
C PHE A 212 -6.80 18.97 15.36
N ILE A 213 -7.95 18.36 15.07
CA ILE A 213 -9.22 18.59 15.77
C ILE A 213 -9.80 17.27 16.31
N ASP A 214 -10.83 17.36 17.15
CA ASP A 214 -11.54 16.16 17.67
C ASP A 214 -10.65 15.27 18.59
N PHE A 215 -9.77 15.88 19.38
CA PHE A 215 -8.85 15.20 20.31
C PHE A 215 -9.42 14.96 21.72
N GLN A 216 -10.67 15.32 22.00
CA GLN A 216 -11.25 15.24 23.35
C GLN A 216 -11.40 13.82 23.91
N GLY A 217 -11.39 12.81 23.04
CA GLY A 217 -11.38 11.40 23.43
C GLY A 217 -9.98 10.84 23.72
N GLY A 218 -8.96 11.69 23.57
CA GLY A 218 -7.56 11.33 23.73
C GLY A 218 -7.17 11.08 25.19
N ARG A 219 -6.20 10.21 25.40
CA ARG A 219 -5.85 9.66 26.72
C ARG A 219 -4.42 9.12 26.73
N LYS A 220 -3.93 8.63 27.86
CA LYS A 220 -2.64 7.95 27.92
C LYS A 220 -2.72 6.63 27.17
N GLY A 221 -1.77 6.32 26.29
CA GLY A 221 -1.78 5.02 25.64
C GLY A 221 -0.80 4.88 24.48
N PRO A 222 -0.78 3.70 23.84
CA PRO A 222 0.20 3.34 22.83
C PRO A 222 0.02 4.13 21.53
N PHE A 223 1.11 4.74 21.06
CA PHE A 223 1.11 5.53 19.83
C PHE A 223 0.81 4.73 18.54
N TYR A 224 0.98 3.40 18.57
CA TYR A 224 0.68 2.50 17.44
C TYR A 224 -0.79 2.55 17.01
N TYR A 225 -1.70 2.78 17.95
CA TYR A 225 -3.14 2.76 17.70
C TYR A 225 -3.54 3.84 16.70
N ASP A 226 -3.02 5.06 16.84
CA ASP A 226 -3.37 6.18 15.94
C ASP A 226 -2.83 5.94 14.53
N LEU A 227 -1.60 5.41 14.43
CA LEU A 227 -1.01 5.02 13.15
C LEU A 227 -1.85 3.94 12.44
N ALA A 228 -2.26 2.90 13.17
CA ALA A 228 -3.13 1.85 12.66
C ALA A 228 -4.50 2.42 12.22
N SER A 229 -5.08 3.30 13.05
CA SER A 229 -6.38 3.95 12.79
C SER A 229 -6.36 4.80 11.53
N PHE A 230 -5.26 5.47 11.23
CA PHE A 230 -5.12 6.30 10.04
C PHE A 230 -4.85 5.49 8.78
N LEU A 231 -3.98 4.47 8.85
CA LEU A 231 -3.50 3.75 7.66
C LEU A 231 -4.38 2.57 7.21
N TRP A 232 -5.14 1.95 8.11
CA TRP A 232 -6.03 0.82 7.79
C TRP A 232 -7.50 1.22 7.67
N GLN A 233 -7.77 2.48 7.31
CA GLN A 233 -9.12 2.92 6.97
C GLN A 233 -9.58 2.30 5.65
N ALA A 234 -10.64 1.49 5.70
CA ALA A 234 -11.20 0.82 4.52
C ALA A 234 -11.62 1.82 3.43
N SER A 235 -12.21 2.96 3.82
CA SER A 235 -12.65 4.03 2.92
C SER A 235 -11.49 4.74 2.20
N ALA A 236 -10.29 4.74 2.78
CA ALA A 236 -9.13 5.43 2.21
C ALA A 236 -8.46 4.64 1.07
N LYS A 237 -8.64 3.32 0.99
CA LYS A 237 -8.08 2.47 -0.09
C LYS A 237 -6.57 2.67 -0.32
N TYR A 238 -5.79 2.98 0.73
CA TYR A 238 -4.34 3.13 0.59
C TYR A 238 -3.71 1.82 0.10
N SER A 239 -2.93 1.90 -1.00
CA SER A 239 -2.20 0.73 -1.51
C SER A 239 -1.17 0.23 -0.49
N PHE A 240 -0.79 -1.04 -0.59
CA PHE A 240 0.25 -1.63 0.26
C PHE A 240 1.57 -0.83 0.21
N LYS A 241 1.96 -0.40 -1.00
CA LYS A 241 3.16 0.43 -1.22
C LYS A 241 3.06 1.76 -0.47
N LEU A 242 1.91 2.44 -0.53
CA LEU A 242 1.71 3.71 0.16
C LEU A 242 1.67 3.52 1.68
N ARG A 243 0.95 2.51 2.20
CA ARG A 243 0.94 2.19 3.64
C ARG A 243 2.35 1.96 4.18
N ARG A 244 3.15 1.11 3.51
CA ARG A 244 4.53 0.84 3.90
C ARG A 244 5.40 2.11 3.90
N LYS A 245 5.21 3.00 2.91
CA LYS A 245 5.89 4.30 2.87
C LYS A 245 5.50 5.15 4.08
N LEU A 246 4.21 5.31 4.36
CA LEU A 246 3.73 6.14 5.48
C LEU A 246 4.13 5.59 6.86
N VAL A 247 4.16 4.26 7.03
CA VAL A 247 4.71 3.63 8.24
C VAL A 247 6.19 3.99 8.42
N TYR A 248 6.97 3.96 7.34
CA TYR A 248 8.38 4.33 7.40
C TYR A 248 8.57 5.82 7.73
N GLU A 249 7.79 6.71 7.12
CA GLU A 249 7.83 8.15 7.40
C GLU A 249 7.48 8.46 8.87
N TYR A 250 6.45 7.79 9.41
CA TYR A 250 6.12 7.88 10.82
C TYR A 250 7.25 7.37 11.71
N TYR A 251 7.78 6.17 11.42
CA TYR A 251 8.86 5.56 12.17
C TYR A 251 10.12 6.43 12.21
N ASP A 252 10.47 7.03 11.07
CA ASP A 252 11.58 7.96 10.96
C ASP A 252 11.35 9.23 11.79
N ALA A 253 10.16 9.84 11.70
CA ALA A 253 9.81 11.02 12.49
C ALA A 253 9.79 10.72 14.01
N LEU A 254 9.32 9.54 14.42
CA LEU A 254 9.23 9.14 15.83
C LEU A 254 10.60 9.12 16.53
N LYS A 255 11.68 8.75 15.81
CA LYS A 255 13.06 8.74 16.35
C LYS A 255 13.54 10.09 16.86
N GLN A 256 12.92 11.18 16.42
CA GLN A 256 13.27 12.53 16.87
C GLN A 256 12.75 12.82 18.29
N TYR A 257 11.81 12.00 18.80
CA TYR A 257 11.10 12.28 20.05
C TYR A 257 11.35 11.23 21.13
N THR A 258 11.64 9.99 20.75
CA THR A 258 11.85 8.86 21.67
C THR A 258 12.75 7.81 21.04
N GLU A 259 13.32 6.93 21.87
CA GLU A 259 13.95 5.71 21.39
C GLU A 259 12.90 4.79 20.74
N VAL A 260 13.22 4.25 19.57
CA VAL A 260 12.32 3.41 18.78
C VAL A 260 12.93 2.03 18.61
N PRO A 261 12.16 0.94 18.82
CA PRO A 261 12.67 -0.41 18.62
C PRO A 261 13.01 -0.69 17.16
N SER A 262 13.67 -1.82 16.88
CA SER A 262 13.97 -2.22 15.49
C SER A 262 12.70 -2.23 14.61
N VAL A 263 12.87 -1.95 13.31
CA VAL A 263 11.75 -1.92 12.34
C VAL A 263 10.92 -3.20 12.40
N ARG A 264 11.56 -4.37 12.54
CA ARG A 264 10.86 -5.65 12.65
C ARG A 264 9.97 -5.71 13.89
N HIS A 265 10.49 -5.28 15.04
CA HIS A 265 9.71 -5.25 16.29
C HIS A 265 8.59 -4.21 16.24
N PHE A 266 8.87 -3.01 15.72
CA PHE A 266 7.86 -1.96 15.54
C PHE A 266 6.69 -2.44 14.66
N VAL A 267 6.99 -3.04 13.51
CA VAL A 267 5.95 -3.58 12.61
C VAL A 267 5.19 -4.73 13.29
N SER A 268 5.89 -5.59 14.03
CA SER A 268 5.24 -6.67 14.79
C SER A 268 4.23 -6.14 15.81
N ARG A 269 4.59 -5.10 16.58
CA ARG A 269 3.69 -4.47 17.54
C ARG A 269 2.56 -3.73 16.84
N LEU A 270 2.85 -2.96 15.79
CA LEU A 270 1.84 -2.27 14.98
C LEU A 270 0.76 -3.23 14.45
N SER A 271 1.15 -4.42 14.00
CA SER A 271 0.21 -5.44 13.49
C SER A 271 -0.82 -5.89 14.54
N LEU A 272 -0.49 -5.89 15.83
CA LEU A 272 -1.45 -6.15 16.91
C LEU A 272 -2.50 -5.03 16.99
N PHE A 273 -2.08 -3.77 16.90
CA PHE A 273 -3.01 -2.64 16.89
C PHE A 273 -3.84 -2.57 15.60
N VAL A 274 -3.29 -2.98 14.46
CA VAL A 274 -4.06 -3.13 13.22
C VAL A 274 -5.17 -4.17 13.38
N LEU A 275 -4.86 -5.33 13.96
CA LEU A 275 -5.88 -6.35 14.25
C LEU A 275 -6.96 -5.78 15.17
N PHE A 276 -6.56 -5.16 16.28
CA PHE A 276 -7.49 -4.57 17.24
C PHE A 276 -8.42 -3.53 16.59
N ARG A 277 -7.87 -2.61 15.78
CA ARG A 277 -8.65 -1.60 15.05
C ARG A 277 -9.63 -2.23 14.07
N LEU A 278 -9.24 -3.28 13.35
CA LEU A 278 -10.13 -3.97 12.42
C LEU A 278 -11.31 -4.61 13.15
N LEU A 279 -11.08 -5.24 14.30
CA LEU A 279 -12.16 -5.80 15.12
C LEU A 279 -13.11 -4.71 15.63
N GLN A 280 -12.57 -3.61 16.16
CA GLN A 280 -13.38 -2.46 16.60
C GLN A 280 -14.25 -1.89 15.46
N VAL A 281 -13.67 -1.71 14.27
CA VAL A 281 -14.37 -1.19 13.10
C VAL A 281 -15.48 -2.15 12.66
N LEU A 282 -15.21 -3.46 12.62
CA LEU A 282 -16.24 -4.46 12.33
C LEU A 282 -17.36 -4.45 13.37
N GLY A 283 -17.05 -4.30 14.67
CA GLY A 283 -18.05 -4.12 15.72
C GLY A 283 -18.97 -2.91 15.45
N ALA A 284 -18.39 -1.76 15.12
CA ALA A 284 -19.13 -0.54 14.78
C ALA A 284 -19.98 -0.72 13.51
N TYR A 285 -19.45 -1.37 12.48
CA TYR A 285 -20.19 -1.65 11.25
C TYR A 285 -21.33 -2.63 11.51
N GLY A 286 -21.13 -3.62 12.38
CA GLY A 286 -22.15 -4.55 12.80
C GLY A 286 -23.29 -3.84 13.52
N PHE A 287 -22.99 -3.02 14.53
CA PHE A 287 -24.01 -2.25 15.25
C PHE A 287 -24.76 -1.28 14.33
N ARG A 288 -24.04 -0.38 13.64
CA ARG A 288 -24.66 0.65 12.81
C ARG A 288 -25.33 0.06 11.57
N GLY A 289 -24.75 -0.99 10.99
CA GLY A 289 -25.24 -1.65 9.79
C GLY A 289 -26.40 -2.60 10.08
N TYR A 290 -26.20 -3.61 10.92
CA TYR A 290 -27.21 -4.63 11.20
C TYR A 290 -28.33 -4.14 12.12
N PHE A 291 -28.00 -3.38 13.18
CA PHE A 291 -28.99 -2.96 14.18
C PHE A 291 -29.64 -1.62 13.83
N GLU A 292 -28.86 -0.58 13.49
CA GLU A 292 -29.43 0.72 13.08
C GLU A 292 -29.83 0.78 11.60
N ARG A 293 -29.60 -0.29 10.83
CA ARG A 293 -29.98 -0.42 9.40
C ARG A 293 -29.38 0.67 8.50
N LYS A 294 -28.20 1.17 8.83
CA LYS A 294 -27.50 2.20 8.03
C LYS A 294 -26.68 1.55 6.91
N LYS A 295 -27.19 1.61 5.68
CA LYS A 295 -26.60 0.95 4.49
C LYS A 295 -25.12 1.22 4.26
N HIS A 296 -24.66 2.47 4.38
CA HIS A 296 -23.26 2.84 4.14
C HIS A 296 -22.25 2.14 5.06
N PHE A 297 -22.67 1.70 6.26
CA PHE A 297 -21.84 0.88 7.13
C PHE A 297 -21.73 -0.57 6.63
N LEU A 298 -22.82 -1.12 6.08
CA LEU A 298 -22.81 -2.46 5.46
C LEU A 298 -21.89 -2.48 4.23
N ASP A 299 -21.94 -1.44 3.41
CA ASP A 299 -21.08 -1.28 2.22
C ASP A 299 -19.58 -1.21 2.59
N SER A 300 -19.26 -0.90 3.84
CA SER A 300 -17.89 -0.82 4.37
C SER A 300 -17.38 -2.16 4.95
N ILE A 301 -18.23 -3.16 5.14
CA ILE A 301 -17.83 -4.48 5.67
C ILE A 301 -16.92 -5.24 4.70
N PRO A 302 -17.23 -5.38 3.39
CA PRO A 302 -16.37 -6.11 2.47
C PRO A 302 -14.90 -5.63 2.44
N PRO A 303 -14.59 -4.32 2.28
CA PRO A 303 -13.20 -3.87 2.30
C PRO A 303 -12.52 -4.02 3.67
N ALA A 304 -13.28 -4.01 4.78
CA ALA A 304 -12.72 -4.33 6.10
C ALA A 304 -12.35 -5.81 6.22
N MET A 305 -13.16 -6.72 5.66
CA MET A 305 -12.84 -8.15 5.59
C MET A 305 -11.62 -8.43 4.72
N ASP A 306 -11.44 -7.71 3.61
CA ASP A 306 -10.21 -7.83 2.80
C ASP A 306 -8.97 -7.42 3.58
N ASN A 307 -9.03 -6.30 4.32
CA ASN A 307 -7.92 -5.90 5.20
C ASN A 307 -7.62 -6.97 6.27
N LEU A 308 -8.66 -7.60 6.83
CA LEU A 308 -8.50 -8.68 7.81
C LEU A 308 -7.85 -9.92 7.16
N ARG A 309 -8.27 -10.33 5.97
CA ARG A 309 -7.65 -11.45 5.23
C ARG A 309 -6.16 -11.22 5.00
N GLU A 310 -5.79 -10.03 4.52
CA GLU A 310 -4.38 -9.68 4.30
C GLU A 310 -3.56 -9.74 5.60
N LEU A 311 -4.14 -9.29 6.72
CA LEU A 311 -3.48 -9.39 8.02
C LEU A 311 -3.30 -10.85 8.47
N LEU A 312 -4.30 -11.71 8.25
CA LEU A 312 -4.26 -13.13 8.63
C LEU A 312 -3.26 -13.95 7.81
N LYS A 313 -2.76 -13.44 6.68
CA LYS A 313 -1.67 -14.05 5.88
C LYS A 313 -0.29 -13.84 6.51
N MET A 314 -0.15 -12.93 7.48
CA MET A 314 1.12 -12.71 8.19
C MET A 314 1.48 -13.93 9.07
N ASN A 315 2.77 -14.06 9.42
CA ASN A 315 3.29 -15.18 10.22
C ASN A 315 2.43 -15.42 11.48
N SER A 316 2.00 -16.67 11.69
CA SER A 316 1.18 -17.08 12.82
C SER A 316 1.84 -16.86 14.18
N GLU A 317 3.17 -16.85 14.26
CA GLU A 317 3.91 -16.54 15.50
C GLU A 317 3.67 -15.12 16.00
N LEU A 318 3.24 -14.21 15.12
CA LEU A 318 2.97 -12.81 15.46
C LEU A 318 1.68 -12.65 16.28
N PHE A 319 0.77 -13.63 16.20
CA PHE A 319 -0.53 -13.60 16.86
C PHE A 319 -0.71 -14.85 17.74
N PRO A 320 -0.28 -14.84 19.01
CA PRO A 320 -0.32 -15.99 19.91
C PRO A 320 -1.74 -16.27 20.47
N TYR A 321 -2.78 -16.11 19.65
CA TYR A 321 -4.19 -16.27 20.00
C TYR A 321 -4.84 -17.31 19.09
N PRO A 322 -4.47 -18.61 19.21
CA PRO A 322 -4.77 -19.62 18.19
C PRO A 322 -6.26 -19.79 17.93
N TYR A 323 -7.09 -19.71 18.96
CA TYR A 323 -8.54 -19.85 18.83
C TYR A 323 -9.15 -18.65 18.12
N MET A 324 -8.81 -17.42 18.54
CA MET A 324 -9.26 -16.19 17.90
C MET A 324 -8.82 -16.15 16.43
N MET A 325 -7.56 -16.45 16.13
CA MET A 325 -7.03 -16.41 14.76
C MET A 325 -7.69 -17.45 13.85
N ASN A 326 -7.97 -18.66 14.35
CA ASN A 326 -8.73 -19.66 13.59
C ASN A 326 -10.18 -19.19 13.33
N MET A 327 -10.84 -18.63 14.35
CA MET A 327 -12.19 -18.08 14.22
C MET A 327 -12.24 -16.97 13.18
N LEU A 328 -11.27 -16.04 13.18
CA LEU A 328 -11.22 -14.95 12.21
C LEU A 328 -10.99 -15.44 10.77
N ARG A 329 -10.20 -16.51 10.56
CA ARG A 329 -10.06 -17.14 9.24
C ARG A 329 -11.41 -17.67 8.74
N ARG A 330 -12.08 -18.49 9.57
CA ARG A 330 -13.42 -19.03 9.26
C ARG A 330 -14.45 -17.92 9.01
N LEU A 331 -14.40 -16.84 9.78
CA LEU A 331 -15.25 -15.67 9.61
C LEU A 331 -15.04 -15.04 8.23
N THR A 332 -13.79 -14.87 7.79
CA THR A 332 -13.49 -14.31 6.46
C THR A 332 -13.82 -15.24 5.30
N GLU A 333 -14.08 -16.52 5.55
CA GLU A 333 -14.44 -17.52 4.55
C GLU A 333 -15.97 -17.71 4.41
N LEU A 334 -16.78 -17.05 5.25
CA LEU A 334 -18.24 -17.16 5.15
C LEU A 334 -18.74 -16.67 3.78
N PRO A 335 -19.75 -17.35 3.18
CA PRO A 335 -20.27 -17.00 1.86
C PRO A 335 -20.72 -15.54 1.72
N GLN A 336 -21.32 -14.96 2.76
CA GLN A 336 -21.76 -13.56 2.76
C GLN A 336 -20.62 -12.54 2.69
N PHE A 337 -19.38 -12.97 2.96
CA PHE A 337 -18.18 -12.15 2.85
C PHE A 337 -17.27 -12.60 1.72
N ALA A 338 -17.63 -13.65 0.97
CA ALA A 338 -16.86 -14.11 -0.18
C ALA A 338 -16.53 -12.94 -1.10
N GLN A 339 -15.33 -12.92 -1.66
CA GLN A 339 -14.92 -11.85 -2.55
C GLN A 339 -15.89 -11.78 -3.73
N ILE A 340 -16.70 -10.73 -3.75
CA ILE A 340 -17.41 -10.33 -4.96
C ILE A 340 -16.31 -9.71 -5.82
N GLU A 341 -15.82 -10.46 -6.82
CA GLU A 341 -14.92 -9.91 -7.84
C GLU A 341 -15.58 -8.65 -8.40
N LYS A 342 -15.02 -7.49 -8.05
CA LYS A 342 -15.49 -6.24 -8.64
C LYS A 342 -15.07 -6.28 -10.10
N SER A 343 -16.06 -6.18 -10.98
CA SER A 343 -15.88 -6.00 -12.41
C SER A 343 -14.80 -4.94 -12.65
N ALA A 344 -13.82 -5.27 -13.49
CA ALA A 344 -12.69 -4.40 -13.81
C ALA A 344 -13.19 -2.98 -14.14
N VAL A 345 -12.59 -1.97 -13.49
CA VAL A 345 -12.86 -0.56 -13.78
C VAL A 345 -12.35 -0.27 -15.18
N SER A 346 -13.24 0.14 -16.10
CA SER A 346 -12.82 0.61 -17.43
C SER A 346 -12.10 1.95 -17.31
N ARG A 347 -10.96 2.08 -17.99
CA ARG A 347 -10.38 3.40 -18.29
C ARG A 347 -11.27 4.09 -19.33
N SER A 348 -11.28 5.42 -19.30
CA SER A 348 -11.98 6.26 -20.29
C SER A 348 -11.34 6.25 -21.70
N ASP A 349 -10.15 5.65 -21.85
CA ASP A 349 -9.36 5.62 -23.11
C ASP A 349 -9.47 4.30 -23.90
N GLY A 350 -10.32 3.35 -23.47
CA GLY A 350 -10.65 2.15 -24.24
C GLY A 350 -9.62 1.00 -24.17
N TYR A 351 -8.51 1.15 -23.43
CA TYR A 351 -7.55 0.06 -23.23
C TYR A 351 -7.86 -0.75 -21.97
N LYS A 352 -7.84 -2.08 -22.09
CA LYS A 352 -7.94 -3.01 -20.94
C LYS A 352 -6.56 -3.17 -20.31
N THR A 353 -6.41 -2.77 -19.05
CA THR A 353 -5.28 -3.20 -18.23
C THR A 353 -5.82 -3.90 -16.99
N SER A 354 -5.38 -5.14 -16.77
CA SER A 354 -5.59 -5.85 -15.51
C SER A 354 -4.55 -5.41 -14.50
N ASP A 355 -4.93 -5.38 -13.23
CA ASP A 355 -4.01 -5.21 -12.11
C ASP A 355 -3.19 -6.48 -11.82
N SER A 356 -3.56 -7.62 -12.44
CA SER A 356 -2.81 -8.87 -12.31
C SER A 356 -1.62 -8.91 -13.26
N LYS A 357 -0.44 -9.22 -12.72
CA LYS A 357 0.77 -9.47 -13.51
C LYS A 357 0.75 -10.85 -14.19
N VAL A 358 -0.12 -11.78 -13.75
CA VAL A 358 -0.23 -13.16 -14.23
C VAL A 358 -1.70 -13.62 -14.13
N TYR A 359 -2.29 -14.09 -15.21
CA TYR A 359 -3.64 -14.68 -15.20
C TYR A 359 -3.55 -16.19 -14.96
N GLU A 360 -4.42 -16.73 -14.11
CA GLU A 360 -4.62 -18.17 -14.05
C GLU A 360 -5.48 -18.63 -15.24
N ALA A 361 -5.18 -19.80 -15.80
CA ALA A 361 -5.90 -20.33 -16.93
C ALA A 361 -7.38 -20.52 -16.56
N HIS A 362 -8.30 -19.98 -17.35
CA HIS A 362 -9.71 -20.12 -17.08
C HIS A 362 -10.14 -21.56 -17.43
N PRO A 363 -11.01 -22.22 -16.64
CA PRO A 363 -11.44 -23.60 -16.90
C PRO A 363 -12.07 -23.82 -18.29
N GLN A 364 -12.54 -22.75 -18.94
CA GLN A 364 -13.15 -22.79 -20.27
C GLN A 364 -12.14 -22.57 -21.43
N ASP A 365 -10.89 -22.20 -21.15
CA ASP A 365 -9.90 -21.84 -22.19
C ASP A 365 -9.38 -23.05 -22.98
N GLY A 366 -9.79 -24.27 -22.62
CA GLY A 366 -9.37 -25.51 -23.28
C GLY A 366 -7.88 -25.83 -23.09
N PRO A 367 -7.44 -27.06 -23.42
CA PRO A 367 -6.01 -27.38 -23.39
C PRO A 367 -5.27 -26.62 -24.50
N ALA A 368 -3.98 -26.34 -24.27
CA ALA A 368 -3.12 -25.77 -25.30
C ALA A 368 -3.17 -26.62 -26.58
N THR A 369 -3.48 -25.99 -27.72
CA THR A 369 -3.62 -26.68 -29.00
C THR A 369 -2.27 -27.18 -29.53
N PHE A 370 -2.26 -28.39 -30.10
CA PHE A 370 -1.13 -28.94 -30.83
C PHE A 370 -0.91 -28.17 -32.14
N SER A 371 0.34 -28.08 -32.58
CA SER A 371 0.68 -27.41 -33.84
C SER A 371 0.11 -28.18 -35.04
N LYS A 372 -0.32 -27.49 -36.09
CA LYS A 372 -0.69 -28.11 -37.38
C LYS A 372 0.49 -28.83 -38.07
N TYR A 373 1.70 -28.66 -37.53
CA TYR A 373 2.96 -29.24 -38.00
C TYR A 373 3.43 -30.41 -37.12
N ASP A 374 2.64 -30.83 -36.14
CA ASP A 374 2.98 -31.98 -35.30
C ASP A 374 3.18 -33.23 -36.19
N GLY A 375 4.35 -33.86 -36.07
CA GLY A 375 4.77 -34.99 -36.92
C GLY A 375 5.41 -34.63 -38.28
N SER A 376 5.68 -33.36 -38.59
CA SER A 376 6.26 -32.94 -39.89
C SER A 376 7.80 -32.93 -39.98
N GLY A 377 8.51 -33.35 -38.92
CA GLY A 377 9.97 -33.49 -38.88
C GLY A 377 10.59 -33.04 -37.55
N PRO A 378 11.91 -33.25 -37.35
CA PRO A 378 12.61 -32.76 -36.17
C PRO A 378 12.75 -31.22 -36.18
N LEU A 379 12.89 -30.62 -34.99
CA LEU A 379 13.18 -29.19 -34.84
C LEU A 379 14.60 -28.87 -35.32
N VAL A 380 14.73 -27.94 -36.27
CA VAL A 380 16.01 -27.34 -36.66
C VAL A 380 16.08 -25.90 -36.14
N VAL A 381 17.13 -25.59 -35.39
CA VAL A 381 17.37 -24.22 -34.89
C VAL A 381 18.37 -23.50 -35.80
N ARG A 382 18.04 -22.28 -36.23
CA ARG A 382 18.95 -21.40 -36.97
C ARG A 382 19.46 -20.30 -36.06
N VAL A 383 20.78 -20.13 -35.99
CA VAL A 383 21.42 -19.08 -35.19
C VAL A 383 22.23 -18.18 -36.11
N ASN A 384 21.88 -16.89 -36.16
CA ASN A 384 22.55 -15.94 -37.04
C ASN A 384 23.31 -14.89 -36.24
N SER A 385 24.47 -14.44 -36.73
CA SER A 385 25.03 -13.15 -36.35
C SER A 385 24.88 -12.15 -37.49
N PHE A 386 24.59 -10.89 -37.15
CA PHE A 386 24.31 -9.87 -38.15
C PHE A 386 24.77 -8.45 -37.75
N SER A 387 24.95 -7.59 -38.75
CA SER A 387 25.13 -6.15 -38.59
C SER A 387 23.80 -5.42 -38.65
N TYR A 388 23.49 -4.59 -37.65
CA TYR A 388 22.33 -3.69 -37.72
C TYR A 388 22.37 -2.73 -38.92
N ARG A 389 23.55 -2.44 -39.48
CA ARG A 389 23.68 -1.61 -40.69
C ARG A 389 23.14 -2.31 -41.94
N LYS A 390 23.05 -3.63 -41.93
CA LYS A 390 22.57 -4.46 -43.05
C LYS A 390 21.18 -5.08 -42.78
N GLY A 391 20.46 -4.60 -41.75
CA GLY A 391 19.13 -5.07 -41.37
C GLY A 391 19.14 -6.44 -40.67
N ILE A 392 17.99 -6.85 -40.14
CA ILE A 392 17.81 -8.13 -39.45
C ILE A 392 17.71 -9.27 -40.49
N PRO A 393 18.28 -10.48 -40.27
CA PRO A 393 18.11 -11.63 -41.15
C PRO A 393 16.64 -12.02 -41.32
N GLU A 394 16.25 -12.33 -42.56
CA GLU A 394 14.91 -12.80 -42.89
C GLU A 394 14.65 -14.22 -42.35
N ASP A 395 13.41 -14.49 -41.92
CA ASP A 395 12.95 -15.82 -41.53
C ASP A 395 12.22 -16.50 -42.70
N PRO A 396 12.84 -17.46 -43.40
CA PRO A 396 12.23 -18.13 -44.54
C PRO A 396 11.16 -19.17 -44.15
N SER A 397 10.93 -19.42 -42.84
CA SER A 397 10.00 -20.46 -42.38
C SER A 397 8.52 -20.05 -42.38
N GLY A 398 8.20 -18.78 -42.66
CA GLY A 398 6.84 -18.28 -42.82
C GLY A 398 6.04 -18.04 -41.52
N ASN A 399 6.66 -18.21 -40.35
CA ASN A 399 6.01 -18.00 -39.03
C ASN A 399 6.20 -16.59 -38.45
N GLY A 400 6.74 -15.65 -39.23
CA GLY A 400 6.79 -14.23 -38.84
C GLY A 400 7.93 -13.83 -37.90
N GLY A 401 8.99 -14.64 -37.77
CA GLY A 401 10.24 -14.24 -37.12
C GLY A 401 10.67 -15.11 -35.94
N GLY A 402 11.95 -15.00 -35.61
CA GLY A 402 12.59 -15.57 -34.43
C GLY A 402 13.06 -14.48 -33.46
N TYR A 403 13.84 -14.86 -32.45
CA TYR A 403 14.38 -13.92 -31.48
C TYR A 403 15.50 -13.08 -32.11
N VAL A 404 15.49 -11.79 -31.80
CA VAL A 404 16.56 -10.87 -32.20
C VAL A 404 17.11 -10.20 -30.95
N PHE A 405 18.38 -10.42 -30.67
CA PHE A 405 19.06 -9.83 -29.53
C PHE A 405 20.07 -8.77 -29.94
N ASP A 406 20.04 -7.63 -29.26
CA ASP A 406 20.98 -6.54 -29.46
C ASP A 406 22.20 -6.70 -28.55
N CYS A 407 23.35 -7.01 -29.13
CA CYS A 407 24.61 -7.16 -28.40
C CYS A 407 25.36 -5.83 -28.25
N ARG A 408 24.78 -4.68 -28.61
CA ARG A 408 25.51 -3.40 -28.62
C ARG A 408 25.79 -2.83 -27.22
N SER A 409 25.14 -3.34 -26.17
CA SER A 409 25.35 -2.93 -24.79
C SER A 409 26.68 -3.39 -24.20
N THR A 410 27.22 -4.53 -24.63
CA THR A 410 28.44 -5.12 -24.06
C THR A 410 29.71 -4.47 -24.59
N HIS A 411 30.84 -4.62 -23.88
CA HIS A 411 32.11 -3.99 -24.22
C HIS A 411 32.51 -4.25 -25.68
N ASN A 412 32.89 -3.19 -26.40
CA ASN A 412 33.03 -3.21 -27.86
C ASN A 412 34.50 -3.40 -28.30
N PRO A 413 34.90 -4.59 -28.79
CA PRO A 413 36.29 -4.86 -29.19
C PRO A 413 36.73 -4.00 -30.37
N GLY A 414 35.79 -3.63 -31.26
CA GLY A 414 36.07 -2.82 -32.45
C GLY A 414 36.60 -1.40 -32.18
N ARG A 415 36.65 -0.95 -30.90
CA ARG A 415 37.30 0.31 -30.50
C ARG A 415 38.81 0.20 -30.35
N TYR A 416 39.37 -1.01 -30.30
CA TYR A 416 40.79 -1.25 -30.04
C TYR A 416 41.46 -1.81 -31.30
N GLU A 417 42.58 -1.19 -31.70
CA GLU A 417 43.30 -1.55 -32.92
C GLU A 417 43.64 -3.04 -33.04
N PRO A 418 44.07 -3.75 -31.97
CA PRO A 418 44.39 -5.17 -32.05
C PRO A 418 43.22 -6.07 -32.47
N TYR A 419 41.97 -5.68 -32.18
CA TYR A 419 40.79 -6.53 -32.43
C TYR A 419 40.06 -6.20 -33.73
N LYS A 420 40.39 -5.10 -34.42
CA LYS A 420 39.66 -4.62 -35.60
C LYS A 420 39.59 -5.63 -36.75
N LYS A 421 40.63 -6.45 -36.92
CA LYS A 421 40.72 -7.48 -37.97
C LYS A 421 40.28 -8.88 -37.50
N LEU A 422 39.98 -9.03 -36.22
CA LEU A 422 39.55 -10.29 -35.61
C LEU A 422 38.03 -10.35 -35.56
N THR A 423 37.48 -11.52 -35.25
CA THR A 423 36.05 -11.82 -35.15
C THR A 423 35.73 -12.37 -33.76
N GLY A 424 34.44 -12.55 -33.46
CA GLY A 424 34.01 -13.18 -32.21
C GLY A 424 34.40 -14.65 -32.05
N LEU A 425 35.00 -15.27 -33.07
CA LEU A 425 35.53 -16.65 -33.02
C LEU A 425 37.00 -16.69 -32.59
N ASP A 426 37.70 -15.55 -32.60
CA ASP A 426 39.13 -15.50 -32.31
C ASP A 426 39.39 -15.38 -30.80
N GLU A 427 40.27 -16.22 -30.28
CA GLU A 427 40.60 -16.28 -28.85
C GLU A 427 40.91 -14.92 -28.20
N PRO A 428 41.68 -13.98 -28.82
CA PRO A 428 41.91 -12.67 -28.22
C PRO A 428 40.63 -11.83 -28.06
N VAL A 429 39.66 -11.98 -28.96
CA VAL A 429 38.37 -11.29 -28.88
C VAL A 429 37.47 -11.97 -27.85
N ILE A 430 37.48 -13.30 -27.79
CA ILE A 430 36.75 -14.08 -26.77
C ILE A 430 37.18 -13.64 -25.38
N ARG A 431 38.49 -13.71 -25.08
CA ARG A 431 39.05 -13.29 -23.78
C ARG A 431 38.69 -11.84 -23.46
N PHE A 432 38.76 -10.95 -24.44
CA PHE A 432 38.38 -9.55 -24.25
C PHE A 432 36.90 -9.38 -23.90
N LEU A 433 36.01 -10.14 -24.55
CA LEU A 433 34.57 -10.06 -24.29
C LEU A 433 34.21 -10.63 -22.93
N GLU A 434 34.95 -11.62 -22.44
CA GLU A 434 34.71 -12.30 -21.17
C GLU A 434 35.33 -11.60 -19.96
N ASP A 435 36.29 -10.69 -20.16
CA ASP A 435 37.12 -10.08 -19.11
C ASP A 435 36.31 -9.40 -18.00
N ASP A 436 35.24 -8.67 -18.35
CA ASP A 436 34.36 -7.98 -17.39
C ASP A 436 33.10 -8.79 -17.03
N GLY A 437 32.89 -9.95 -17.66
CA GLY A 437 31.74 -10.82 -17.45
C GLY A 437 30.39 -10.29 -17.98
N GLU A 438 30.34 -9.14 -18.65
CA GLU A 438 29.08 -8.56 -19.14
C GLU A 438 28.46 -9.42 -20.24
N ILE A 439 29.27 -9.91 -21.18
CA ILE A 439 28.79 -10.77 -22.28
C ILE A 439 28.23 -12.09 -21.74
N LEU A 440 28.83 -12.62 -20.68
CA LEU A 440 28.43 -13.88 -20.05
C LEU A 440 27.09 -13.70 -19.33
N THR A 441 26.91 -12.61 -18.59
CA THR A 441 25.64 -12.28 -17.90
C THR A 441 24.49 -12.09 -18.91
N PHE A 442 24.79 -11.43 -20.03
CA PHE A 442 23.85 -11.30 -21.14
C PHE A 442 23.47 -12.68 -21.73
N LEU A 443 24.46 -13.52 -22.03
CA LEU A 443 24.23 -14.85 -22.58
C LEU A 443 23.45 -15.76 -21.62
N GLU A 444 23.70 -15.70 -20.30
CA GLU A 444 22.97 -16.50 -19.32
C GLU A 444 21.45 -16.22 -19.36
N SER A 445 21.07 -14.95 -19.57
CA SER A 445 19.66 -14.55 -19.72
C SER A 445 19.07 -15.07 -21.03
N VAL A 446 19.86 -15.04 -22.10
CA VAL A 446 19.47 -15.57 -23.41
C VAL A 446 19.31 -17.09 -23.36
N TYR A 447 20.20 -17.81 -22.68
CA TYR A 447 20.13 -19.26 -22.49
C TYR A 447 18.86 -19.67 -21.77
N LYS A 448 18.49 -19.00 -20.67
CA LYS A 448 17.25 -19.30 -19.94
C LYS A 448 16.00 -19.18 -20.84
N LEU A 449 15.96 -18.16 -21.69
CA LEU A 449 14.87 -17.97 -22.65
C LEU A 449 14.91 -19.02 -23.77
N ALA A 450 16.08 -19.25 -24.36
CA ALA A 450 16.26 -20.21 -25.45
C ALA A 450 15.92 -21.64 -24.99
N ASP A 451 16.39 -22.05 -23.81
CA ASP A 451 16.12 -23.36 -23.22
C ASP A 451 14.62 -23.61 -23.07
N HIS A 452 13.91 -22.64 -22.50
CA HIS A 452 12.47 -22.74 -22.32
C HIS A 452 11.75 -22.88 -23.67
N HIS A 453 12.15 -22.07 -24.65
CA HIS A 453 11.50 -22.05 -25.95
C HIS A 453 11.82 -23.26 -26.82
N VAL A 454 13.07 -23.72 -26.87
CA VAL A 454 13.45 -24.95 -27.57
C VAL A 454 12.69 -26.14 -27.00
N ALA A 455 12.65 -26.30 -25.67
CA ALA A 455 11.91 -27.39 -25.04
C ALA A 455 10.41 -27.35 -25.38
N ARG A 456 9.79 -26.16 -25.36
CA ARG A 456 8.37 -25.99 -25.72
C ARG A 456 8.11 -26.21 -27.21
N TYR A 457 9.04 -25.83 -28.09
CA TYR A 457 8.91 -26.04 -29.52
C TYR A 457 8.99 -27.53 -29.87
N MET A 458 9.90 -28.27 -29.24
CA MET A 458 9.98 -29.73 -29.34
C MET A 458 8.69 -30.39 -28.84
N GLN A 459 8.19 -29.98 -27.66
CA GLN A 459 6.94 -30.52 -27.08
C GLN A 459 5.72 -30.28 -27.99
N ARG A 460 5.70 -29.18 -28.76
CA ARG A 460 4.57 -28.82 -29.62
C ARG A 460 4.77 -29.22 -31.09
N GLY A 461 5.82 -29.96 -31.43
CA GLY A 461 6.07 -30.46 -32.78
C GLY A 461 6.42 -29.37 -33.80
N PHE A 462 7.06 -28.27 -33.39
CA PHE A 462 7.56 -27.27 -34.34
C PHE A 462 8.86 -27.74 -35.02
N THR A 463 9.02 -27.41 -36.29
CA THR A 463 10.16 -27.85 -37.11
C THR A 463 11.24 -26.77 -37.30
N ASN A 464 10.94 -25.51 -36.99
CA ASN A 464 11.85 -24.40 -37.23
C ASN A 464 11.80 -23.40 -36.06
N LEU A 465 12.97 -22.95 -35.62
CA LEU A 465 13.13 -21.83 -34.68
C LEU A 465 14.38 -21.04 -35.05
N MET A 466 14.35 -19.71 -34.91
CA MET A 466 15.47 -18.83 -35.24
C MET A 466 15.86 -17.95 -34.06
N PHE A 467 17.16 -17.78 -33.85
CA PHE A 467 17.77 -16.78 -32.98
C PHE A 467 18.77 -15.95 -33.79
N SER A 468 18.80 -14.65 -33.58
CA SER A 468 19.65 -13.73 -34.34
C SER A 468 20.29 -12.71 -33.39
N PHE A 469 21.61 -12.55 -33.49
CA PHE A 469 22.37 -11.63 -32.67
C PHE A 469 22.91 -10.48 -33.50
N GLY A 470 22.55 -9.25 -33.12
CA GLY A 470 22.94 -8.04 -33.83
C GLY A 470 24.03 -7.29 -33.10
N CYS A 471 25.05 -6.83 -33.82
CA CYS A 471 25.92 -5.75 -33.34
C CYS A 471 26.16 -4.72 -34.44
N THR A 472 26.88 -3.64 -34.14
CA THR A 472 27.09 -2.56 -35.13
C THR A 472 27.76 -3.06 -36.41
N GLY A 473 28.84 -3.82 -36.29
CA GLY A 473 29.62 -4.32 -37.45
C GLY A 473 29.26 -5.75 -37.88
N GLY A 474 28.51 -6.49 -37.07
CA GLY A 474 28.25 -7.92 -37.29
C GLY A 474 29.50 -8.80 -37.15
N GLN A 475 30.52 -8.38 -36.37
CA GLN A 475 31.86 -8.98 -36.44
C GLN A 475 32.36 -9.61 -35.14
N HIS A 476 32.14 -8.97 -33.99
CA HIS A 476 32.68 -9.44 -32.70
C HIS A 476 31.59 -10.00 -31.81
N ARG A 477 30.90 -9.10 -31.09
CA ARG A 477 29.88 -9.44 -30.07
C ARG A 477 28.77 -10.33 -30.62
N SER A 478 28.25 -10.01 -31.81
CA SER A 478 27.20 -10.81 -32.43
C SER A 478 27.67 -12.20 -32.86
N VAL A 479 28.91 -12.32 -33.32
CA VAL A 479 29.51 -13.57 -33.79
C VAL A 479 29.73 -14.49 -32.59
N TYR A 480 30.36 -13.96 -31.54
CA TYR A 480 30.57 -14.67 -30.27
C TYR A 480 29.25 -15.19 -29.70
N SER A 481 28.25 -14.31 -29.53
CA SER A 481 26.96 -14.70 -28.94
C SER A 481 26.20 -15.73 -29.78
N ALA A 482 26.26 -15.62 -31.12
CA ALA A 482 25.62 -16.58 -32.00
C ALA A 482 26.28 -17.97 -31.90
N GLN A 483 27.61 -18.03 -31.88
CA GLN A 483 28.36 -19.28 -31.75
C GLN A 483 28.03 -19.96 -30.42
N HIS A 484 28.14 -19.20 -29.32
CA HIS A 484 27.91 -19.70 -27.97
C HIS A 484 26.47 -20.17 -27.72
N LEU A 485 25.46 -19.52 -28.30
CA LEU A 485 24.08 -20.01 -28.20
C LEU A 485 23.89 -21.31 -28.99
N ALA A 486 24.48 -21.39 -30.19
CA ALA A 486 24.32 -22.57 -31.04
C ALA A 486 24.92 -23.82 -30.40
N GLU A 487 26.13 -23.70 -29.85
CA GLU A 487 26.81 -24.78 -29.12
C GLU A 487 26.02 -25.18 -27.87
N HIS A 488 25.57 -24.20 -27.06
CA HIS A 488 24.74 -24.46 -25.88
C HIS A 488 23.45 -25.23 -26.22
N ILE A 489 22.72 -24.81 -27.26
CA ILE A 489 21.49 -25.49 -27.69
C ILE A 489 21.80 -26.91 -28.18
N HIS A 490 22.82 -27.06 -29.03
CA HIS A 490 23.20 -28.35 -29.58
C HIS A 490 23.65 -29.33 -28.48
N ASP A 491 24.48 -28.89 -27.54
CA ASP A 491 24.99 -29.70 -26.44
C ASP A 491 23.88 -30.13 -25.50
N LYS A 492 22.93 -29.23 -25.22
CA LYS A 492 21.84 -29.48 -24.27
C LYS A 492 20.72 -30.34 -24.83
N PHE A 493 20.33 -30.12 -26.08
CA PHE A 493 19.14 -30.77 -26.67
C PHE A 493 19.47 -31.82 -27.73
N GLY A 494 20.72 -31.88 -28.22
CA GLY A 494 21.14 -32.84 -29.24
C GLY A 494 20.53 -32.62 -30.63
N ILE A 495 19.84 -31.49 -30.84
CA ILE A 495 19.15 -31.17 -32.10
C ILE A 495 20.10 -30.55 -33.13
N GLU A 496 19.65 -30.54 -34.40
CA GLU A 496 20.38 -29.88 -35.48
C GLU A 496 20.34 -28.35 -35.29
N VAL A 497 21.52 -27.73 -35.31
CA VAL A 497 21.66 -26.27 -35.24
C VAL A 497 22.47 -25.76 -36.43
N ARG A 498 21.90 -24.82 -37.18
CA ARG A 498 22.54 -24.16 -38.33
C ARG A 498 22.99 -22.77 -37.96
N ILE A 499 24.30 -22.53 -38.00
CA ILE A 499 24.93 -21.27 -37.64
C ILE A 499 25.26 -20.50 -38.92
N ARG A 500 24.99 -19.19 -38.91
CA ARG A 500 25.33 -18.30 -40.02
C ARG A 500 25.88 -16.97 -39.51
N HIS A 501 27.16 -16.72 -39.75
CA HIS A 501 27.77 -15.42 -39.49
C HIS A 501 27.73 -14.56 -40.75
N ARG A 502 26.67 -13.75 -40.87
CA ARG A 502 26.27 -13.14 -42.15
C ARG A 502 27.33 -12.22 -42.73
N GLU A 503 27.99 -11.40 -41.92
CA GLU A 503 29.02 -10.47 -42.42
C GLU A 503 30.38 -11.13 -42.65
N GLN A 504 30.62 -12.31 -42.06
CA GLN A 504 31.85 -13.08 -42.24
C GLN A 504 31.70 -14.09 -43.39
N GLY A 505 30.47 -14.35 -43.85
CA GLY A 505 30.20 -15.35 -44.89
C GLY A 505 30.45 -16.79 -44.41
N ILE A 506 30.35 -17.04 -43.11
CA ILE A 506 30.60 -18.35 -42.51
C ILE A 506 29.26 -19.03 -42.24
N GLU A 507 29.13 -20.28 -42.67
CA GLU A 507 27.99 -21.15 -42.38
C GLU A 507 28.50 -22.48 -41.80
N GLN A 508 27.88 -22.94 -40.72
CA GLN A 508 28.22 -24.18 -40.03
C GLN A 508 26.95 -24.93 -39.66
N VAL A 509 26.98 -26.27 -39.74
CA VAL A 509 25.89 -27.13 -39.29
C VAL A 509 26.42 -28.02 -38.17
N LEU A 510 25.74 -27.95 -37.01
CA LEU A 510 25.89 -28.91 -35.92
C LEU A 510 24.81 -29.98 -36.13
N GLU A 511 25.21 -31.13 -36.66
CA GLU A 511 24.32 -32.25 -36.98
C GLU A 511 23.67 -32.83 -35.71
N ALA A 512 22.41 -33.25 -35.79
CA ALA A 512 21.72 -33.85 -34.65
C ALA A 512 22.48 -35.09 -34.10
N ARG A 513 22.55 -35.22 -32.77
CA ARG A 513 23.13 -36.39 -32.11
C ARG A 513 22.15 -37.56 -32.23
N LYS A 514 22.66 -38.74 -32.61
CA LYS A 514 21.87 -39.97 -32.73
C LYS A 514 21.45 -40.54 -31.38
#